data_AF-D2U9A1-F1
#
_entry.id   AF-D2U9A1-F1
#
_cell.length_a   1.000
_cell.length_b   1.000
_cell.length_c   1.000
_cell.angle_alpha   90.00
_cell.angle_beta   90.00
_cell.angle_gamma   90.00
#
_symmetry.space_group_name_H-M   'P 1'
#
loop_
_entity.id
_entity.type
_entity.pdbx_description
1 polymer ?
#
loop_
_entity_poly.entity_id
_entity_poly.type
_entity_poly.pdbx_seq_one_letter_code
_entity_poly.pdbx_strand_id
1 'polypeptide(L)' 'MAVAELSRQYGFSPASFYQWCSKYGGMEAEDARCLKDLETENQRLKRLLAEAHLDIEALKVGFGVKR' A
#
# COMPACT_ATOMS: atom_id res chain seq x y z
N MET A 1 -18.21 13.80 -18.65
CA MET A 1 -17.51 14.57 -19.69
C MET A 1 -17.00 13.60 -20.74
N ALA A 2 -17.29 13.84 -22.01
CA ALA A 2 -16.79 12.98 -23.08
C ALA A 2 -15.30 13.25 -23.35
N VAL A 3 -14.53 12.25 -23.80
CA VAL A 3 -13.10 12.42 -24.12
C VAL A 3 -12.89 13.52 -25.17
N ALA A 4 -13.80 13.64 -26.15
CA ALA A 4 -13.74 14.70 -27.16
C ALA A 4 -13.85 16.11 -26.56
N GLU A 5 -14.60 16.25 -25.46
CA GLU A 5 -14.82 17.52 -24.77
C GLU A 5 -13.57 17.91 -23.97
N LEU A 6 -12.97 16.94 -23.27
CA LEU A 6 -11.67 17.07 -22.60
C LEU A 6 -10.55 17.42 -23.58
N SER A 7 -10.50 16.72 -24.72
CA SER A 7 -9.55 16.97 -25.79
C SER A 7 -9.59 18.41 -26.28
N ARG A 8 -10.80 18.96 -26.47
CA ARG A 8 -10.99 20.36 -26.90
C ARG A 8 -10.60 21.36 -25.81
N GLN A 9 -10.93 21.06 -24.56
CA GLN A 9 -10.67 21.95 -23.42
C GLN A 9 -9.19 22.05 -23.08
N TYR A 10 -8.45 20.94 -23.15
CA TYR A 10 -7.08 20.84 -22.69
C TYR A 10 -6.04 20.72 -23.82
N GLY A 11 -6.47 20.77 -25.09
CA GLY A 11 -5.58 20.85 -26.24
C GLY A 11 -4.83 19.56 -26.56
N PHE A 12 -5.46 18.40 -26.35
CA PHE A 12 -4.90 17.09 -26.71
C PHE A 12 -5.84 16.32 -27.64
N SER A 13 -5.30 15.37 -28.41
CA SER A 13 -6.14 14.52 -29.27
C SER A 13 -6.80 13.38 -28.48
N PRO A 14 -8.00 12.91 -28.85
CA PRO A 14 -8.61 11.75 -28.20
C PRO A 14 -7.71 10.51 -28.22
N ALA A 15 -6.89 10.35 -29.28
CA ALA A 15 -5.91 9.26 -29.38
C ALA A 15 -4.81 9.36 -28.31
N SER A 16 -4.33 10.57 -28.01
CA SER A 16 -3.34 10.83 -26.96
C SER A 16 -3.86 10.42 -25.59
N PHE A 17 -5.14 10.66 -25.31
CA PHE A 17 -5.77 10.24 -24.05
C PHE A 17 -5.73 8.72 -23.89
N TYR A 18 -6.17 7.95 -24.90
CA TYR A 18 -6.14 6.50 -24.82
C TYR A 18 -4.71 5.93 -24.77
N GLN A 19 -3.73 6.57 -25.40
CA GLN A 19 -2.32 6.21 -25.23
C GLN A 19 -1.86 6.39 -23.78
N TRP A 20 -2.25 7.49 -23.12
CA TRP A 20 -1.94 7.69 -21.71
C TRP A 20 -2.66 6.69 -20.81
N CYS A 21 -3.94 6.39 -21.07
CA CYS A 21 -4.65 5.33 -20.34
C CYS A 21 -3.97 3.97 -20.51
N SER A 22 -3.49 3.63 -21.70
CA SER A 22 -2.76 2.38 -21.92
C SER A 22 -1.40 2.36 -21.21
N LYS A 23 -0.71 3.50 -21.12
CA LYS A 23 0.64 3.59 -20.55
C LYS A 23 0.64 3.76 -19.03
N TYR A 24 -0.32 4.49 -18.49
CA TYR A 24 -0.36 4.92 -17.09
C TYR A 24 -1.58 4.42 -16.33
N GLY A 25 -2.65 3.97 -17.02
CA GLY A 25 -3.86 3.47 -16.37
C GLY A 25 -3.66 2.17 -15.57
N GLY A 26 -2.61 1.41 -15.87
CA GLY A 26 -2.21 0.25 -15.05
C GLY A 26 -1.39 0.62 -13.81
N MET A 27 -0.74 1.80 -13.82
CA MET A 27 0.16 2.25 -12.76
C MET A 27 -0.61 2.51 -11.46
N GLU A 28 -1.76 3.16 -11.53
CA GLU A 28 -2.62 3.40 -10.35
C GLU A 28 -3.12 2.09 -9.71
N ALA A 29 -3.43 1.08 -10.54
CA ALA A 29 -3.87 -0.23 -10.04
C ALA A 29 -2.71 -1.01 -9.38
N GLU A 30 -1.51 -0.88 -9.91
CA GLU A 30 -0.30 -1.51 -9.38
C GLU A 30 0.17 -0.82 -8.08
N ASP A 31 0.12 0.51 -8.02
CA ASP A 31 0.38 1.30 -6.81
C ASP A 31 -0.62 0.96 -5.71
N ALA A 32 -1.91 0.85 -6.03
CA ALA A 32 -2.94 0.44 -5.07
C ALA A 32 -2.72 -0.99 -4.56
N ARG A 33 -2.26 -1.92 -5.42
CA ARG A 33 -1.89 -3.28 -5.00
C ARG A 33 -0.68 -3.27 -4.07
N CYS A 34 0.37 -2.55 -4.43
CA CYS A 34 1.58 -2.40 -3.61
C CYS A 34 1.26 -1.82 -2.22
N LEU A 35 0.41 -0.79 -2.17
CA LEU A 35 -0.05 -0.21 -0.91
C LEU A 35 -0.77 -1.23 -0.02
N LYS A 36 -1.69 -2.01 -0.60
CA LYS A 36 -2.43 -3.06 0.13
C LYS A 36 -1.50 -4.17 0.65
N ASP A 37 -0.53 -4.57 -0.14
CA ASP A 37 0.44 -5.59 0.25
C ASP A 37 1.34 -5.09 1.39
N LEU A 38 1.79 -3.83 1.33
CA LEU A 38 2.55 -3.18 2.40
C LEU A 38 1.73 -3.04 3.69
N GLU A 39 0.45 -2.65 3.59
CA GLU A 39 -0.44 -2.57 4.74
C GLU A 39 -0.63 -3.93 5.42
N THR A 40 -0.82 -4.99 4.62
CA THR A 40 -0.96 -6.37 5.10
C THR A 40 0.31 -6.84 5.82
N GLU A 41 1.47 -6.61 5.22
CA GLU A 41 2.74 -6.99 5.83
C GLU A 41 3.02 -6.19 7.10
N ASN A 42 2.70 -4.89 7.12
CA ASN A 42 2.84 -4.06 8.32
C ASN A 42 1.98 -4.57 9.49
N GLN A 43 0.74 -4.99 9.21
CA GLN A 43 -0.13 -5.60 10.21
C GLN A 43 0.46 -6.90 10.76
N ARG A 44 0.99 -7.76 9.87
CA ARG A 44 1.64 -9.01 10.25
C ARG A 44 2.85 -8.76 11.15
N LEU A 45 3.71 -7.82 10.77
CA LEU A 45 4.90 -7.45 11.54
C LEU A 45 4.55 -6.87 12.91
N LYS A 46 3.55 -5.99 12.99
CA LYS A 46 3.07 -5.43 14.27
C LYS A 46 2.57 -6.52 15.21
N ARG A 47 1.84 -7.51 14.69
CA ARG A 47 1.38 -8.65 15.48
C ARG A 47 2.55 -9.46 16.03
N LEU A 48 3.50 -9.83 15.18
CA LEU A 48 4.68 -10.61 15.59
C LEU A 48 5.53 -9.85 16.62
N LEU A 49 5.67 -8.54 16.45
CA LEU A 49 6.38 -7.69 17.39
C LEU A 49 5.70 -7.69 18.76
N ALA A 50 4.37 -7.54 18.80
CA ALA A 50 3.60 -7.61 20.04
C ALA A 50 3.74 -8.98 20.72
N GLU A 51 3.63 -10.08 19.97
CA GLU A 51 3.82 -11.45 20.49
C GLU A 51 5.23 -11.62 21.09
N ALA A 52 6.28 -11.20 20.37
CA ALA A 52 7.65 -11.26 20.87
C ALA A 52 7.88 -10.42 22.13
N HIS A 53 7.27 -9.23 22.22
CA HIS A 53 7.33 -8.42 23.43
C HIS A 53 6.66 -9.10 24.62
N LEU A 54 5.50 -9.74 24.42
CA LEU A 54 4.83 -10.50 25.48
C LEU A 54 5.70 -11.66 25.97
N ASP A 55 6.35 -12.39 25.06
CA ASP A 55 7.26 -13.49 25.42
C ASP A 55 8.46 -12.98 26.23
N ILE A 56 9.06 -11.86 25.80
CA ILE A 56 10.18 -11.23 26.52
C ILE A 56 9.74 -10.84 27.93
N GLU A 57 8.57 -10.21 28.09
CA GLU A 57 8.06 -9.82 29.40
C GLU A 57 7.73 -11.04 30.26
N ALA A 58 7.14 -12.10 29.70
CA ALA A 58 6.88 -13.35 30.40
C ALA A 58 8.18 -14.00 30.92
N LEU A 59 9.24 -13.99 30.10
CA LEU A 59 10.56 -14.48 30.51
C LEU A 59 11.19 -13.62 31.60
N LYS A 60 11.09 -12.29 31.51
CA LYS A 60 11.55 -11.39 32.57
C LYS A 60 10.81 -11.62 33.88
N VAL A 61 9.50 -11.85 33.86
CA VAL A 61 8.73 -12.15 35.08
C VAL A 61 9.09 -13.53 35.62
N GLY A 62 9.19 -14.55 34.77
CA GLY A 62 9.48 -15.93 35.17
C GLY A 62 10.89 -16.15 35.70
N PHE A 63 11.88 -15.40 35.21
CA PHE A 63 13.29 -15.55 35.59
C PHE A 63 13.86 -14.36 36.39
N GLY A 64 13.17 -13.23 36.39
CA GLY A 64 13.63 -11.97 36.98
C GLY A 64 13.10 -11.70 38.38
N VAL A 65 12.97 -12.70 39.25
CA VAL A 65 13.03 -12.52 40.71
C VAL A 65 13.66 -13.75 41.35
N LYS A 66 14.99 -13.76 41.45
CA LYS A 66 15.69 -14.40 42.56
C LYS A 66 16.56 -13.33 43.21
N ARG A 67 16.16 -12.87 44.40
CA ARG A 67 17.08 -12.24 45.34
C ARG A 67 18.08 -13.28 45.83
#